data_AF-P0AFX2-F1
#
_entry.id   AF-P0AFX2-F1
#
_cell.length_a   1.000
_cell.length_b   1.000
_cell.length_c   1.000
_cell.angle_alpha   90.00
_cell.angle_beta   90.00
_cell.angle_gamma   90.00
#
_symmetry.space_group_name_H-M   'P 1'
#
loop_
_entity.id
_entity.type
_entity.pdbx_description
1 polymer ?
#
loop_
_entity_poly.entity_id
_entity_poly.type
_entity_poly.pdbx_seq_one_letter_code
_entity_poly.pdbx_strand_id
1 'polypeptide(L)'
;MQLNITGNNVEITEALREFVTAKFAKLEQYFDRINQVYVVLKVEKVTHTSDATLHVNGGEIHASAEGQDMYAAIDGLIDKLARQLTKHKDKLKQH
;
A
#
# COMPACT_ATOMS: atom_id res chain seq x y z
N MET A 1 -7.91 10.53 -0.39
CA MET A 1 -6.62 9.98 0.05
C MET A 1 -5.46 10.80 -0.53
N GLN A 2 -4.45 11.16 0.26
CA GLN A 2 -3.17 11.67 -0.27
C GLN A 2 -2.15 10.51 -0.38
N LEU A 3 -1.61 10.26 -1.58
CA LEU A 3 -0.67 9.18 -1.85
C LEU A 3 0.75 9.71 -2.08
N ASN A 4 1.69 9.30 -1.25
CA ASN A 4 3.11 9.63 -1.34
C ASN A 4 3.90 8.37 -1.69
N ILE A 5 4.67 8.41 -2.78
CA ILE A 5 5.44 7.25 -3.28
C ILE A 5 6.91 7.63 -3.32
N THR A 6 7.76 6.83 -2.68
CA THR A 6 9.20 7.00 -2.65
C THR A 6 9.89 5.73 -3.15
N GLY A 7 10.94 5.91 -3.97
CA GLY A 7 11.80 4.82 -4.42
C GLY A 7 13.11 4.78 -3.63
N ASN A 8 13.56 3.59 -3.26
CA ASN A 8 14.88 3.33 -2.70
C ASN A 8 15.62 2.32 -3.60
N ASN A 9 16.70 2.76 -4.23
CA ASN A 9 17.40 2.03 -5.29
C ASN A 9 16.48 1.61 -6.46
N VAL A 10 15.38 2.34 -6.66
CA VAL A 10 14.45 2.16 -7.77
C VAL A 10 13.95 3.52 -8.22
N GLU A 11 13.92 3.74 -9.53
CA GLU A 11 13.32 4.93 -10.12
C GLU A 11 11.80 4.77 -10.18
N ILE A 12 11.07 5.79 -9.73
CA ILE A 12 9.61 5.80 -9.81
C ILE A 12 9.20 6.30 -11.20
N THR A 13 9.12 5.37 -12.15
CA THR A 13 8.64 5.65 -13.50
C THR A 13 7.15 6.02 -13.50
N GLU A 14 6.68 6.66 -14.57
CA GLU A 14 5.26 6.99 -14.75
C GLU A 14 4.38 5.74 -14.68
N ALA A 15 4.73 4.68 -15.41
CA ALA A 15 3.99 3.42 -15.40
C ALA A 15 3.93 2.79 -14.00
N LEU A 16 5.01 2.87 -13.22
CA LEU A 16 5.04 2.36 -11.84
C LEU A 16 4.17 3.22 -10.92
N ARG A 17 4.23 4.55 -11.04
CA ARG A 17 3.37 5.49 -10.31
C ARG A 17 1.90 5.27 -10.61
N GLU A 18 1.54 5.12 -11.87
CA GLU A 18 0.17 4.82 -12.32
C GLU A 18 -0.33 3.49 -11.75
N PHE A 19 0.51 2.45 -11.80
CA PHE A 19 0.16 1.15 -11.25
C PHE A 19 -0.12 1.22 -9.74
N VAL A 20 0.77 1.82 -8.96
CA VAL A 20 0.56 2.02 -7.51
C VAL A 20 -0.71 2.83 -7.27
N THR A 21 -0.90 3.94 -7.99
CA THR A 21 -2.07 4.80 -7.85
C THR A 21 -3.36 4.04 -8.13
N ALA A 22 -3.41 3.26 -9.20
CA ALA A 22 -4.57 2.45 -9.56
C ALA A 22 -4.88 1.37 -8.50
N LYS A 23 -3.86 0.76 -7.91
CA LYS A 23 -4.03 -0.24 -6.86
C LYS A 23 -4.55 0.36 -5.56
N PHE A 24 -4.02 1.50 -5.14
CA PHE A 24 -4.50 2.21 -3.94
C PHE A 24 -5.87 2.87 -4.13
N ALA A 25 -6.21 3.34 -5.35
CA ALA A 25 -7.56 3.83 -5.65
C ALA A 25 -8.62 2.74 -5.47
N LYS A 26 -8.32 1.49 -5.85
CA LYS A 26 -9.20 0.35 -5.58
C LYS A 26 -9.39 0.14 -4.08
N LEU A 27 -8.32 0.23 -3.26
CA LEU A 27 -8.46 0.14 -1.81
C LEU A 27 -9.34 1.26 -1.26
N GLU A 28 -9.11 2.51 -1.67
CA GLU A 28 -9.91 3.66 -1.23
C GLU A 28 -11.41 3.46 -1.52
N GLN A 29 -11.77 2.88 -2.68
CA GLN A 29 -13.16 2.59 -3.04
C GLN A 29 -13.87 1.63 -2.06
N TYR A 30 -13.16 0.70 -1.43
CA TYR A 30 -13.74 -0.24 -0.47
C TYR A 30 -13.66 0.24 1.00
N PHE A 31 -12.80 1.23 1.25
CA PHE A 31 -12.44 1.70 2.59
C PHE A 31 -12.43 3.24 2.64
N ASP A 32 -13.61 3.84 2.87
CA ASP A 32 -13.89 5.29 2.85
C ASP A 32 -13.13 6.14 3.91
N ARG A 33 -12.12 5.59 4.57
CA ARG A 33 -11.45 6.17 5.75
C ARG A 33 -9.94 6.19 5.63
N ILE A 34 -9.38 6.16 4.42
CA ILE A 34 -7.93 6.29 4.18
C ILE A 34 -7.59 7.76 3.91
N ASN A 35 -6.96 8.42 4.88
CA ASN A 35 -6.63 9.84 4.79
C ASN A 35 -5.33 10.04 4.00
N GLN A 36 -4.29 9.28 4.36
CA GLN A 36 -2.95 9.43 3.82
C GLN A 36 -2.27 8.07 3.67
N VAL A 37 -1.48 7.94 2.61
CA VAL A 37 -0.71 6.73 2.30
C VAL A 37 0.73 7.13 2.01
N TYR A 38 1.65 6.44 2.65
CA TYR A 38 3.08 6.48 2.35
C TYR A 38 3.49 5.12 1.81
N VAL A 39 4.02 5.09 0.60
CA VAL A 39 4.53 3.88 -0.07
C VAL A 39 6.02 4.03 -0.30
N VAL A 40 6.79 3.06 0.15
CA VAL A 40 8.22 2.93 -0.16
C VAL A 40 8.41 1.70 -1.02
N LEU A 41 8.95 1.90 -2.22
CA LEU A 41 9.33 0.83 -3.12
C LEU A 41 10.84 0.68 -3.08
N LYS A 42 11.34 -0.55 -2.95
CA LYS A 42 12.76 -0.81 -2.72
C LYS A 42 13.25 -1.98 -3.54
N VAL A 43 14.45 -1.85 -4.11
CA VAL A 43 15.16 -2.96 -4.75
C VAL A 43 16.50 -3.17 -4.07
N GLU A 44 16.75 -4.39 -3.57
CA GLU A 44 18.03 -4.80 -3.00
C GLU A 44 18.49 -6.10 -3.64
N LYS A 45 19.57 -6.03 -4.43
CA LYS A 45 20.07 -7.16 -5.25
C LYS A 45 18.97 -7.68 -6.18
N VAL A 46 18.38 -8.82 -5.85
CA VAL A 46 17.29 -9.48 -6.59
C VAL A 46 15.95 -9.43 -5.86
N THR A 47 15.91 -8.83 -4.66
CA THR A 47 14.69 -8.71 -3.86
C THR A 47 14.00 -7.40 -4.16
N HIS A 48 12.71 -7.49 -4.50
CA HIS A 48 11.84 -6.35 -4.70
C HIS A 48 10.87 -6.28 -3.53
N THR A 49 10.87 -5.16 -2.82
CA THR A 49 10.05 -4.93 -1.62
C THR A 49 9.17 -3.71 -1.83
N SER A 50 7.93 -3.81 -1.36
CA SER A 50 7.00 -2.69 -1.27
C SER A 50 6.46 -2.62 0.14
N ASP A 51 6.57 -1.43 0.74
CA ASP A 51 6.15 -1.12 2.08
C ASP A 51 5.12 0.00 2.02
N ALA A 52 4.07 -0.07 2.84
CA ALA A 52 3.16 1.05 2.99
C ALA A 52 2.64 1.24 4.40
N THR A 53 2.42 2.51 4.72
CA THR A 53 1.74 2.99 5.92
C THR A 53 0.51 3.78 5.50
N LEU A 54 -0.64 3.39 6.01
CA LEU A 54 -1.93 4.04 5.78
C LEU A 54 -2.38 4.68 7.08
N HIS A 55 -2.61 5.99 7.05
CA HIS A 55 -3.32 6.69 8.11
C HIS A 55 -4.81 6.57 7.84
N VAL A 56 -5.52 5.96 8.79
CA VAL A 56 -6.96 5.74 8.74
C VAL A 56 -7.62 6.34 9.98
N ASN A 57 -8.92 6.58 9.91
CA ASN A 57 -9.65 7.00 11.11
C ASN A 57 -9.49 5.94 12.21
N GLY A 58 -8.96 6.38 13.37
CA GLY A 58 -8.75 5.52 14.54
C GLY A 58 -7.46 4.71 14.54
N GLY A 59 -6.51 4.96 13.64
CA GLY A 59 -5.17 4.36 13.73
C GLY A 59 -4.36 4.37 12.45
N GLU A 60 -3.32 3.55 12.44
CA GLU A 60 -2.43 3.35 11.30
C GLU A 60 -2.38 1.87 10.94
N ILE A 61 -2.24 1.59 9.65
CA ILE A 61 -2.07 0.24 9.12
C ILE A 61 -0.77 0.20 8.35
N HIS A 62 0.08 -0.76 8.71
CA HIS A 62 1.35 -1.00 8.04
C HIS A 62 1.33 -2.39 7.40
N ALA A 63 1.89 -2.47 6.20
CA ALA A 63 2.15 -3.74 5.54
C ALA A 63 3.41 -3.62 4.69
N SER A 64 4.04 -4.77 4.49
CA SER A 64 5.20 -4.94 3.62
C SER A 64 5.04 -6.22 2.84
N ALA A 65 5.45 -6.25 1.58
CA ALA A 65 5.49 -7.46 0.77
C ALA A 65 6.69 -7.46 -0.17
N GLU A 66 7.24 -8.64 -0.35
CA GLU A 66 8.26 -8.93 -1.34
C GLU A 66 7.65 -9.68 -2.52
N GLY A 67 8.26 -9.53 -3.69
CA GLY A 67 7.85 -10.21 -4.91
C GLY A 67 9.04 -10.50 -5.82
N GLN A 68 8.80 -11.37 -6.82
CA GLN A 68 9.77 -11.67 -7.88
C GLN A 68 10.10 -10.43 -8.74
N ASP A 69 9.19 -9.47 -8.77
CA ASP A 69 9.32 -8.16 -9.39
C ASP A 69 8.53 -7.14 -8.56
N MET A 70 8.65 -5.86 -8.93
CA MET A 70 8.01 -4.77 -8.17
C MET A 70 6.48 -4.80 -8.26
N TYR A 71 5.91 -5.25 -9.37
CA TYR A 71 4.46 -5.32 -9.56
C TYR A 71 3.85 -6.41 -8.67
N ALA A 72 4.50 -7.58 -8.60
CA ALA A 72 4.13 -8.66 -7.71
C ALA A 72 4.27 -8.28 -6.23
N ALA A 73 5.33 -7.53 -5.88
CA ALA A 73 5.49 -7.00 -4.52
C ALA A 73 4.32 -6.08 -4.16
N ILE A 74 3.97 -5.13 -5.03
CA ILE A 74 2.84 -4.20 -4.82
C ILE A 74 1.52 -4.97 -4.70
N ASP A 75 1.29 -6.01 -5.51
CA ASP A 75 0.08 -6.83 -5.39
C ASP A 75 0.00 -7.54 -4.03
N GLY A 76 1.11 -8.14 -3.58
CA GLY A 76 1.20 -8.73 -2.26
C GLY A 76 0.97 -7.71 -1.13
N LEU A 77 1.43 -6.48 -1.30
CA LEU A 77 1.22 -5.39 -0.35
C LEU A 77 -0.27 -5.02 -0.25
N ILE A 78 -0.94 -4.86 -1.39
CA ILE A 78 -2.37 -4.52 -1.47
C ILE A 78 -3.22 -5.60 -0.81
N ASP A 79 -2.92 -6.88 -1.04
CA ASP A 79 -3.63 -7.99 -0.39
C ASP A 79 -3.50 -7.96 1.13
N LYS A 80 -2.30 -7.67 1.65
CA LYS A 80 -2.06 -7.54 3.10
C LYS A 80 -2.81 -6.34 3.66
N LEU A 81 -2.77 -5.19 2.99
CA LEU A 81 -3.49 -3.98 3.39
C LEU A 81 -5.00 -4.20 3.41
N ALA A 82 -5.57 -4.82 2.38
CA ALA A 82 -7.00 -5.13 2.31
C ALA A 82 -7.44 -5.99 3.52
N ARG A 83 -6.67 -7.01 3.87
CA ARG A 83 -6.95 -7.86 5.05
C ARG A 83 -6.90 -7.07 6.36
N GLN A 84 -5.94 -6.17 6.52
CA GLN A 84 -5.83 -5.33 7.73
C GLN A 84 -6.95 -4.29 7.79
N LEU A 85 -7.29 -3.66 6.68
CA LEU A 85 -8.38 -2.69 6.57
C LEU A 85 -9.74 -3.33 6.88
N THR A 86 -9.99 -4.56 6.42
CA THR A 86 -11.19 -5.31 6.79
C THR A 86 -11.27 -5.52 8.30
N LYS A 87 -10.18 -6.02 8.93
CA LYS A 87 -10.12 -6.21 10.39
C LYS A 87 -10.31 -4.89 11.15
N HIS A 88 -9.77 -3.78 10.65
CA HIS A 88 -9.93 -2.46 11.25
C HIS A 88 -11.39 -1.98 11.17
N LYS A 89 -12.02 -2.13 9.99
CA LYS A 89 -13.43 -1.78 9.77
C LYS A 89 -14.36 -2.59 10.67
N ASP A 90 -14.09 -3.89 10.86
CA ASP A 90 -14.90 -4.76 11.70
C ASP A 90 -14.79 -4.42 13.20
N LYS A 91 -13.63 -3.94 13.66
CA LYS A 91 -13.45 -3.45 15.03
C LYS A 91 -14.20 -2.15 15.28
N LEU A 92 -14.18 -1.22 14.31
CA LEU A 92 -14.88 0.06 14.42
C LEU A 92 -16.41 -0.06 14.36
N LYS A 93 -16.95 -1.15 13.81
CA LYS A 93 -18.39 -1.43 13.80
C LYS A 93 -18.91 -2.06 15.10
N GLN A 94 -18.01 -2.66 15.89
CA GLN A 94 -18.35 -3.32 17.16
C GLN A 94 -18.35 -2.36 18.36
N HIS A 95 -18.04 -1.08 18.13
CA HIS A 95 -18.01 -0.04 19.15
C HIS A 95 -19.06 1.02 18.83
#